data_AF-A0A813TGV9-F1
#
_entry.id   AF-A0A813TGV9-F1
#
_cell.length_a   1.000
_cell.length_b   1.000
_cell.length_c   1.000
_cell.angle_alpha   90.00
_cell.angle_beta   90.00
_cell.angle_gamma   90.00
#
_symmetry.space_group_name_H-M   'P 1'
#
loop_
_entity.id
_entity.type
_entity.pdbx_description
1 polymer ?
#
loop_
_entity_poly.entity_id
_entity_poly.type
_entity_poly.pdbx_seq_one_letter_code
_entity_poly.pdbx_strand_id
1 'polypeptide(L)'
;MTRIRIEAIEHEYQDEAPYYMLLTWFKRAPRPVDKDLLLIHGLMNINRWDIVQELQSMKEAKSQEQITSSKDDQLRILSVSFNRICQHDECVRMWKKIARELTLTNEDIQRIEEQYSSKQEQCLRSLEQWALNNSQADIKSLSRIIRSLGFKSLSRELDNMA
;
A
#
# COMPACT_ATOMS: atom_id res chain seq x y z
N MET A 1 11.53 -46.50 -21.06
CA MET A 1 10.93 -45.27 -21.62
C MET A 1 9.42 -45.46 -21.70
N THR A 2 8.69 -44.89 -20.77
CA THR A 2 7.24 -45.05 -20.65
C THR A 2 6.57 -43.98 -21.53
N ARG A 3 6.08 -44.38 -22.71
CA ARG A 3 5.21 -43.54 -23.56
C ARG A 3 3.87 -43.38 -22.83
N ILE A 4 3.64 -42.22 -22.22
CA ILE A 4 2.32 -41.88 -21.68
C ILE A 4 1.39 -41.65 -22.88
N ARG A 5 0.39 -42.53 -23.02
CA ARG A 5 -0.70 -42.43 -24.01
C ARG A 5 -1.51 -41.16 -23.77
N ILE A 6 -1.50 -40.26 -24.73
CA ILE A 6 -2.43 -39.13 -24.85
C ILE A 6 -3.57 -39.60 -25.78
N GLU A 7 -4.34 -40.60 -25.35
CA GLU A 7 -5.48 -41.13 -26.14
C GLU A 7 -6.80 -41.03 -25.35
N ALA A 8 -6.79 -40.45 -24.15
CA ALA A 8 -7.96 -40.42 -23.24
C ALA A 8 -8.63 -39.04 -23.08
N ILE A 9 -8.27 -38.03 -23.89
CA ILE A 9 -8.79 -36.64 -23.74
C ILE A 9 -9.69 -36.22 -24.91
N GLU A 10 -10.08 -37.12 -25.82
CA GLU A 10 -10.72 -36.68 -27.07
C GLU A 10 -12.24 -36.48 -27.01
N HIS A 11 -12.96 -36.97 -26.00
CA HIS A 11 -14.43 -37.00 -26.09
C HIS A 11 -15.29 -36.29 -25.03
N GLU A 12 -14.76 -35.84 -23.89
CA GLU A 12 -15.61 -35.13 -22.89
C GLU A 12 -15.11 -33.75 -22.45
N TYR A 13 -13.94 -33.29 -22.94
CA TYR A 13 -13.31 -32.06 -22.47
C TYR A 13 -12.98 -31.06 -23.59
N GLN A 14 -13.60 -31.14 -24.77
CA GLN A 14 -13.16 -30.32 -25.92
C GLN A 14 -13.14 -28.80 -25.63
N ASP A 15 -14.11 -28.30 -24.85
CA ASP A 15 -14.17 -26.87 -24.52
C ASP A 15 -13.29 -26.47 -23.32
N GLU A 16 -13.01 -27.39 -22.39
CA GLU A 16 -12.22 -27.12 -21.17
C GLU A 16 -10.74 -27.52 -21.29
N ALA A 17 -10.38 -28.34 -22.28
CA ALA A 17 -9.02 -28.80 -22.49
C ALA A 17 -8.01 -27.64 -22.64
N PRO A 18 -8.31 -26.56 -23.40
CA PRO A 18 -7.42 -25.40 -23.46
C PRO A 18 -7.20 -24.74 -22.09
N TYR A 19 -8.24 -24.68 -21.25
CA TYR A 19 -8.16 -24.14 -19.90
C TYR A 19 -7.24 -25.00 -19.01
N TYR A 20 -7.42 -26.33 -19.00
CA TYR A 20 -6.58 -27.22 -18.19
C TYR A 20 -5.12 -27.26 -18.67
N MET A 21 -4.89 -27.15 -19.98
CA MET A 21 -3.54 -27.03 -20.54
C MET A 21 -2.85 -25.75 -20.04
N LEU A 22 -3.52 -24.61 -20.12
CA LEU A 22 -3.00 -23.32 -19.63
C LEU A 22 -2.77 -23.35 -18.12
N LEU A 23 -3.71 -23.90 -17.35
CA LEU A 23 -3.58 -24.04 -15.90
C LEU A 23 -2.40 -24.94 -15.51
N THR A 24 -2.21 -26.04 -16.22
CA THR A 24 -1.09 -26.97 -15.98
C THR A 24 0.25 -26.33 -16.32
N TRP A 25 0.32 -25.62 -17.46
CA TRP A 25 1.49 -24.83 -17.83
C TRP A 25 1.80 -23.78 -16.77
N PHE A 26 0.78 -23.01 -16.33
CA PHE A 26 0.95 -21.99 -15.30
C PHE A 26 1.47 -22.57 -13.98
N LYS A 27 0.97 -23.74 -13.55
CA LYS A 27 1.43 -24.41 -12.32
C LYS A 27 2.86 -24.93 -12.42
N ARG A 28 3.25 -25.45 -13.59
CA ARG A 28 4.57 -26.09 -13.81
C ARG A 28 5.66 -25.12 -14.26
N ALA A 29 5.29 -23.92 -14.74
CA ALA A 29 6.26 -22.90 -15.11
C ALA A 29 7.10 -22.47 -13.87
N PRO A 30 8.44 -22.57 -13.93
CA PRO A 30 9.34 -22.17 -12.84
C PRO A 30 9.18 -20.67 -12.48
N ARG A 31 9.31 -20.29 -11.19
CA ARG A 31 9.20 -18.89 -10.71
C ARG A 31 10.58 -18.21 -10.57
N PRO A 32 10.71 -16.86 -10.59
CA PRO A 32 9.73 -15.80 -10.88
C PRO A 32 10.24 -14.87 -11.99
N VAL A 33 10.13 -15.26 -13.26
CA VAL A 33 10.23 -14.28 -14.36
C VAL A 33 8.99 -14.47 -15.22
N ASP A 34 8.06 -13.54 -15.01
CA ASP A 34 7.00 -13.09 -15.88
C ASP A 34 6.27 -14.15 -16.71
N LYS A 35 5.53 -15.02 -16.03
CA LYS A 35 4.51 -15.89 -16.65
C LYS A 35 3.58 -15.08 -17.55
N ASP A 36 3.26 -13.86 -17.12
CA ASP A 36 2.43 -12.92 -17.88
C ASP A 36 3.12 -12.50 -19.18
N LEU A 37 4.43 -12.22 -19.17
CA LEU A 37 5.17 -11.86 -20.40
C LEU A 37 5.26 -13.05 -21.34
N LEU A 38 5.48 -14.27 -20.83
CA LEU A 38 5.50 -15.47 -21.67
C LEU A 38 4.13 -15.74 -22.30
N LEU A 39 3.04 -15.54 -21.56
CA LEU A 39 1.69 -15.66 -22.07
C LEU A 39 1.40 -14.58 -23.11
N ILE A 40 1.73 -13.32 -22.83
CA ILE A 40 1.59 -12.20 -23.78
C ILE A 40 2.35 -12.50 -25.07
N HIS A 41 3.62 -12.91 -24.97
CA HIS A 41 4.44 -13.24 -26.13
C HIS A 41 3.85 -14.41 -26.93
N GLY A 42 3.35 -15.45 -26.26
CA GLY A 42 2.64 -16.57 -26.91
C GLY A 42 1.40 -16.09 -27.67
N LEU A 43 0.59 -15.22 -27.06
CA LEU A 43 -0.62 -14.65 -27.66
C LEU A 43 -0.31 -13.74 -28.84
N MET A 44 0.77 -12.94 -28.77
CA MET A 44 1.24 -12.12 -29.89
C MET A 44 1.64 -13.00 -31.09
N ASN A 45 2.33 -14.12 -30.85
CA ASN A 45 2.75 -15.04 -31.92
C ASN A 45 1.58 -15.75 -32.61
N ILE A 46 0.44 -15.90 -31.94
CA ILE A 46 -0.80 -16.42 -32.55
C ILE A 46 -1.75 -15.30 -33.02
N ASN A 47 -1.27 -14.05 -33.07
CA ASN A 47 -2.01 -12.86 -33.50
C ASN A 47 -3.30 -12.57 -32.71
N ARG A 48 -3.38 -12.99 -31.44
CA ARG A 48 -4.50 -12.70 -30.54
C ARG A 48 -4.26 -11.41 -29.75
N TRP A 49 -4.15 -10.32 -30.49
CA TRP A 49 -3.88 -8.98 -29.96
C TRP A 49 -5.01 -8.45 -29.07
N ASP A 50 -6.23 -8.87 -29.33
CA ASP A 50 -7.41 -8.59 -28.50
C ASP A 50 -7.22 -9.05 -27.06
N ILE A 51 -6.78 -10.31 -26.87
CA ILE A 51 -6.52 -10.89 -25.54
C ILE A 51 -5.31 -10.22 -24.89
N VAL A 52 -4.27 -9.89 -25.67
CA VAL A 52 -3.08 -9.19 -25.15
C VAL A 52 -3.45 -7.85 -24.55
N GLN A 53 -4.28 -7.06 -25.23
CA GLN A 53 -4.75 -5.77 -24.72
C GLN A 53 -5.57 -5.94 -23.44
N GLU A 54 -6.51 -6.91 -23.42
CA GLU A 54 -7.31 -7.19 -22.22
C GLU A 54 -6.45 -7.60 -21.01
N LEU A 55 -5.46 -8.48 -21.22
CA LEU A 55 -4.51 -8.88 -20.17
C LEU A 55 -3.70 -7.69 -19.65
N GLN A 56 -3.25 -6.80 -20.52
CA GLN A 56 -2.51 -5.59 -20.14
C GLN A 56 -3.39 -4.64 -19.32
N SER A 57 -4.62 -4.37 -19.78
CA SER A 57 -5.58 -3.54 -19.04
C SER A 57 -5.91 -4.11 -17.66
N MET A 58 -6.11 -5.44 -17.55
CA MET A 58 -6.34 -6.09 -16.26
C MET A 58 -5.12 -6.00 -15.33
N LYS A 59 -3.89 -6.11 -15.87
CA LYS A 59 -2.66 -5.97 -15.09
C LYS A 59 -2.52 -4.55 -14.53
N GLU A 60 -2.80 -3.55 -15.36
CA GLU A 60 -2.80 -2.15 -14.94
C GLU A 60 -3.87 -1.87 -13.87
N ALA A 61 -5.09 -2.36 -14.06
CA ALA A 61 -6.16 -2.24 -13.08
C ALA A 61 -5.80 -2.88 -11.73
N LYS A 62 -5.28 -4.12 -11.73
CA LYS A 62 -4.80 -4.79 -10.50
C LYS A 62 -3.65 -4.05 -9.84
N SER A 63 -2.72 -3.50 -10.62
CA SER A 63 -1.62 -2.69 -10.09
C SER A 63 -2.16 -1.42 -9.44
N GLN A 64 -3.16 -0.77 -10.04
CA GLN A 64 -3.80 0.40 -9.45
C GLN A 64 -4.54 0.05 -8.16
N GLU A 65 -5.32 -1.03 -8.15
CA GLU A 65 -6.02 -1.54 -6.96
C GLU A 65 -5.05 -1.86 -5.81
N GLN A 66 -3.90 -2.48 -6.11
CA GLN A 66 -2.86 -2.72 -5.10
C GLN A 66 -2.28 -1.43 -4.56
N ILE A 67 -2.04 -0.43 -5.41
CA ILE A 67 -1.54 0.88 -4.98
C ILE A 67 -2.57 1.58 -4.10
N THR A 68 -3.86 1.54 -4.44
CA THR A 68 -4.92 2.16 -3.62
C THR A 68 -5.08 1.44 -2.28
N SER A 69 -5.12 0.10 -2.30
CA SER A 69 -5.20 -0.70 -1.07
C SER A 69 -4.01 -0.42 -0.15
N SER A 70 -2.80 -0.34 -0.70
CA SER A 70 -1.60 -0.04 0.09
C SER A 70 -1.61 1.37 0.67
N LYS A 71 -2.19 2.36 -0.03
CA LYS A 71 -2.34 3.73 0.49
C LYS A 71 -3.37 3.79 1.61
N ASP A 72 -4.49 3.08 1.47
CA ASP A 72 -5.53 3.02 2.49
C ASP A 72 -5.00 2.36 3.78
N ASP A 73 -4.21 1.30 3.65
CA ASP A 73 -3.53 0.65 4.78
C ASP A 73 -2.55 1.61 5.47
N GLN A 74 -1.75 2.37 4.71
CA GLN A 74 -0.83 3.37 5.26
C GLN A 74 -1.56 4.46 6.04
N LEU A 75 -2.65 5.01 5.49
CA LEU A 75 -3.47 6.02 6.14
C LEU A 75 -4.09 5.49 7.44
N ARG A 76 -4.53 4.23 7.44
CA ARG A 76 -5.05 3.58 8.64
C ARG A 76 -3.99 3.47 9.74
N ILE A 77 -2.78 3.03 9.40
CA ILE A 77 -1.71 2.89 10.40
C ILE A 77 -1.24 4.26 10.91
N LEU A 78 -1.20 5.29 10.05
CA LEU A 78 -0.94 6.66 10.46
C LEU A 78 -2.00 7.18 11.45
N SER A 79 -3.28 6.95 11.17
CA SER A 79 -4.36 7.34 12.08
C SER A 79 -4.24 6.68 13.46
N VAL A 80 -3.90 5.39 13.51
CA VAL A 80 -3.63 4.69 14.78
C VAL A 80 -2.42 5.30 15.49
N SER A 81 -1.35 5.60 14.75
CA SER A 81 -0.14 6.23 15.27
C SER A 81 -0.42 7.63 15.86
N PHE A 82 -1.28 8.43 15.23
CA PHE A 82 -1.66 9.74 15.74
C PHE A 82 -2.38 9.65 17.07
N ASN A 83 -3.36 8.74 17.16
CA ASN A 83 -4.05 8.47 18.41
C ASN A 83 -3.08 8.03 19.51
N ARG A 84 -2.08 7.21 19.17
CA ARG A 84 -1.04 6.79 20.11
C ARG A 84 -0.21 7.97 20.61
N ILE A 85 0.24 8.86 19.72
CA ILE A 85 0.98 10.08 20.11
C ILE A 85 0.13 10.95 21.03
N CYS A 86 -1.16 11.13 20.73
CA CYS A 86 -2.08 11.93 21.53
C CYS A 86 -2.41 11.33 22.90
N GLN A 87 -2.10 10.05 23.16
CA GLN A 87 -2.22 9.45 24.50
C GLN A 87 -1.08 9.88 25.45
N HIS A 88 0.03 10.40 24.92
CA HIS A 88 1.14 10.89 25.74
C HIS A 88 0.96 12.36 26.09
N ASP A 89 0.75 12.65 27.38
CA ASP A 89 0.52 14.02 27.90
C ASP A 89 1.67 14.98 27.55
N GLU A 90 2.92 14.50 27.53
CA GLU A 90 4.08 15.31 27.12
C GLU A 90 3.98 15.77 25.66
N CYS A 91 3.54 14.89 24.75
CA CYS A 91 3.33 15.23 23.34
C CYS A 91 2.19 16.24 23.21
N VAL A 92 1.08 16.01 23.91
CA VAL A 92 -0.09 16.91 23.92
C VAL A 92 0.29 18.30 24.44
N ARG A 93 1.12 18.41 25.47
CA ARG A 93 1.60 19.71 25.98
C ARG A 93 2.53 20.41 24.99
N MET A 94 3.31 19.64 24.22
CA MET A 94 4.28 20.14 23.26
C MET A 94 3.75 20.18 21.81
N TRP A 95 2.43 20.09 21.62
CA TRP A 95 1.82 19.95 20.28
C TRP A 95 2.24 21.04 19.30
N LYS A 96 2.39 22.31 19.75
CA LYS A 96 2.88 23.40 18.88
C LYS A 96 4.31 23.17 18.40
N LYS A 97 5.17 22.59 19.24
CA LYS A 97 6.54 22.25 18.86
C LYS A 97 6.54 21.10 17.86
N ILE A 98 5.70 20.08 18.11
CA ILE A 98 5.48 18.98 17.16
C ILE A 98 5.01 19.52 15.81
N ALA A 99 4.00 20.39 15.80
CA ALA A 99 3.46 20.98 14.58
C ALA A 99 4.51 21.75 13.76
N ARG A 100 5.40 22.50 14.43
CA ARG A 100 6.51 23.20 13.76
C ARG A 100 7.54 22.25 13.17
N GLU A 101 7.90 21.18 13.87
CA GLU A 101 8.80 20.15 13.32
C GLU A 101 8.16 19.37 12.16
N LEU A 102 6.83 19.26 12.18
CA LEU A 102 6.02 18.78 11.05
C LEU A 102 5.85 19.83 9.95
N THR A 103 6.58 20.94 9.99
CA THR A 103 6.58 22.00 8.97
C THR A 103 5.22 22.67 8.75
N LEU A 104 4.30 22.62 9.72
CA LEU A 104 3.09 23.46 9.68
C LEU A 104 3.46 24.94 9.82
N THR A 105 2.73 25.78 9.09
CA THR A 105 2.90 27.23 9.17
C THR A 105 2.38 27.75 10.51
N ASN A 106 2.86 28.93 10.93
CA ASN A 106 2.31 29.58 12.13
C ASN A 106 0.81 29.89 11.98
N GLU A 107 0.36 30.16 10.75
CA GLU A 107 -1.04 30.39 10.40
C GLU A 107 -1.88 29.13 10.62
N ASP A 108 -1.40 27.95 10.20
CA ASP A 108 -2.08 26.69 10.44
C ASP A 108 -2.15 26.37 11.95
N ILE A 109 -1.05 26.60 12.67
CA ILE A 109 -1.00 26.40 14.13
C ILE A 109 -2.00 27.31 14.84
N GLN A 110 -2.04 28.59 14.46
CA GLN A 110 -3.00 29.55 15.02
C GLN A 110 -4.44 29.14 14.71
N ARG A 111 -4.72 28.75 13.46
CA ARG A 111 -6.06 28.26 13.06
C ARG A 111 -6.50 27.06 13.89
N ILE A 112 -5.61 26.08 14.09
CA ILE A 112 -5.89 24.89 14.92
C ILE A 112 -6.13 25.30 16.39
N GLU A 113 -5.34 26.22 16.92
CA GLU A 113 -5.50 26.70 18.29
C GLU A 113 -6.83 27.42 18.52
N GLU A 114 -7.27 28.22 17.56
CA GLU A 114 -8.54 28.96 17.61
C GLU A 114 -9.76 28.05 17.40
N GLN A 115 -9.63 27.02 16.55
CA GLN A 115 -10.74 26.15 16.16
C GLN A 115 -11.05 25.06 17.20
N TYR A 116 -10.03 24.58 17.93
CA TYR A 116 -10.17 23.43 18.83
C TYR A 116 -9.83 23.79 20.28
N SER A 117 -10.70 23.42 21.22
CA SER A 117 -10.57 23.81 22.63
C SER A 117 -9.64 22.90 23.44
N SER A 118 -9.52 21.62 23.07
CA SER A 118 -8.67 20.65 23.76
C SER A 118 -7.28 20.61 23.15
N LYS A 119 -6.23 20.68 23.98
CA LYS A 119 -4.83 20.48 23.53
C LYS A 119 -4.63 19.12 22.86
N GLN A 120 -5.35 18.09 23.31
CA GLN A 120 -5.27 16.76 22.72
C GLN A 120 -5.82 16.78 21.29
N GLU A 121 -6.95 17.47 21.09
CA GLU A 121 -7.54 17.63 19.76
C GLU A 121 -6.67 18.52 18.87
N GLN A 122 -6.12 19.62 19.39
CA GLN A 122 -5.15 20.46 18.68
C GLN A 122 -3.93 19.63 18.21
N CYS A 123 -3.42 18.75 19.08
CA CYS A 123 -2.34 17.83 18.72
C CYS A 123 -2.76 16.89 17.59
N LEU A 124 -3.90 16.22 17.72
CA LEU A 124 -4.40 15.30 16.69
C LEU A 124 -4.58 16.01 15.34
N ARG A 125 -5.21 17.20 15.35
CA ARG A 125 -5.46 18.00 14.15
C ARG A 125 -4.18 18.48 13.49
N SER A 126 -3.14 18.79 14.27
CA SER A 126 -1.83 19.12 13.70
C SER A 126 -1.17 17.95 12.98
N LEU A 127 -1.34 16.72 13.50
CA LEU A 127 -0.83 15.49 12.87
C LEU A 127 -1.62 15.18 11.58
N GLU A 128 -2.95 15.31 11.62
CA GLU A 128 -3.82 15.12 10.46
C GLU A 128 -3.52 16.14 9.35
N GLN A 129 -3.39 17.42 9.72
CA GLN A 129 -3.08 18.49 8.78
C GLN A 129 -1.70 18.30 8.13
N TRP A 130 -0.71 17.80 8.88
CA TRP A 130 0.58 17.42 8.31
C TRP A 130 0.44 16.31 7.27
N ALA A 131 -0.31 15.25 7.57
CA ALA A 131 -0.52 14.15 6.63
C ALA A 131 -1.27 14.59 5.38
N LEU A 132 -2.20 15.55 5.50
CA LEU A 132 -2.90 16.15 4.37
C LEU A 132 -1.97 17.02 3.50
N ASN A 133 -1.09 17.80 4.14
CA ASN A 133 -0.15 18.67 3.44
C ASN A 133 1.02 17.91 2.80
N ASN A 134 1.28 16.67 3.24
CA ASN A 134 2.43 15.87 2.81
C ASN A 134 1.99 14.55 2.16
N SER A 135 2.04 14.51 0.83
CA SER A 135 1.66 13.32 0.04
C SER A 135 2.56 12.10 0.27
N GLN A 136 3.70 12.27 0.94
CA GLN A 136 4.64 11.21 1.32
C GLN A 136 4.69 11.00 2.84
N ALA A 137 3.65 11.44 3.57
CA ALA A 137 3.53 11.17 4.99
C ALA A 137 3.55 9.65 5.24
N ASP A 138 4.49 9.20 6.06
CA ASP A 138 4.64 7.80 6.45
C ASP A 138 5.05 7.70 7.92
N ILE A 139 4.93 6.50 8.49
CA ILE A 139 5.23 6.27 9.92
C ILE A 139 6.72 6.52 10.20
N LYS A 140 7.60 6.25 9.24
CA LYS A 140 9.05 6.40 9.40
C LYS A 140 9.44 7.88 9.52
N SER A 141 8.88 8.74 8.69
CA SER A 141 9.08 10.19 8.77
C SER A 141 8.51 10.74 10.09
N LEU A 142 7.32 10.31 10.49
CA LEU A 142 6.72 10.66 11.77
C LEU A 142 7.60 10.22 12.96
N SER A 143 8.03 8.96 12.99
CA SER A 143 8.91 8.40 14.03
C SER A 143 10.22 9.17 14.14
N ARG A 144 10.84 9.53 13.01
CA ARG A 144 12.07 10.34 12.97
C ARG A 144 11.87 11.71 13.61
N ILE A 145 10.73 12.35 13.36
CA ILE A 145 10.39 13.68 13.94
C ILE A 145 10.11 13.57 15.44
N ILE A 146 9.35 12.56 15.86
CA ILE A 146 9.10 12.29 17.27
C ILE A 146 10.42 11.99 18.02
N ARG A 147 11.35 11.30 17.36
CA ARG A 147 12.69 11.03 17.88
C ARG A 147 13.55 12.29 18.02
N SER A 148 13.54 13.20 17.04
CA SER A 148 14.30 14.46 17.10
C SER A 148 13.82 15.37 18.23
N LEU A 149 12.53 15.28 18.57
CA LEU A 149 11.92 15.98 19.70
C LEU A 149 12.27 15.39 21.08
N GLY A 150 12.92 14.23 21.12
CA GLY A 150 13.39 13.58 22.35
C GLY A 150 12.50 12.42 22.84
N PHE A 151 11.38 12.13 22.18
CA PHE A 151 10.45 11.07 22.58
C PHE A 151 10.92 9.69 22.06
N LYS A 152 12.06 9.22 22.56
CA LYS A 152 12.72 7.99 22.07
C LYS A 152 11.88 6.72 22.28
N SER A 153 11.16 6.62 23.40
CA SER A 153 10.28 5.47 23.69
C SER A 153 9.13 5.41 22.69
N LEU A 154 8.42 6.53 22.51
CA LEU A 154 7.31 6.64 21.56
C LEU A 154 7.77 6.41 20.12
N SER A 155 8.92 6.93 19.71
CA SER A 155 9.49 6.65 18.38
C SER A 155 9.71 5.15 18.16
N ARG A 156 10.23 4.41 19.17
CA ARG A 156 10.38 2.96 19.06
C ARG A 156 9.04 2.23 18.96
N GLU A 157 8.02 2.69 19.70
CA GLU A 157 6.67 2.14 19.58
C GLU A 157 6.11 2.34 18.16
N LEU A 158 6.30 3.53 17.58
CA LEU A 158 5.89 3.84 16.21
C LEU A 158 6.67 3.00 15.18
N ASP A 159 7.97 2.79 15.38
CA ASP A 159 8.79 1.95 14.50
C ASP A 159 8.31 0.49 14.48
N ASN A 160 7.75 -0.01 15.59
CA ASN A 160 7.17 -1.36 15.67
C ASN A 160 5.81 -1.48 14.97
N MET A 161 5.17 -0.36 14.62
CA MET A 161 3.90 -0.33 13.89
C MET A 161 4.09 -0.21 12.37
N ALA A 162 5.29 0.13 11.91
CA ALA A 162 5.66 0.31 10.50
C ALA A 162 6.04 -1.02 9.83
#